data_AF-A0A2E6Y8A0-F1
#
_entry.id   AF-A0A2E6Y8A0-F1
#
_cell.length_a   1.000
_cell.length_b   1.000
_cell.length_c   1.000
_cell.angle_alpha   90.00
_cell.angle_beta   90.00
_cell.angle_gamma   90.00
#
_symmetry.space_group_name_H-M   'P 1'
#
loop_
_entity.id
_entity.type
_entity.pdbx_description
1 polymer ?
#
loop_
_entity_poly.entity_id
_entity_poly.type
_entity_poly.pdbx_seq_one_letter_code
_entity_poly.pdbx_strand_id
1 'polypeptide(L)'
;MKARDLTDAPRLSAAQARLVRDLHRKGVAFKGAYGWRFKGDLGNRALAVGNALIEAGLAFEQSGAPAMLKLTPRGCVLGANLCRETRREARS
;
A
#
# COMPACT_ATOMS: atom_id res chain seq x y z
N MET A 1 -0.47 3.17 31.63
CA MET A 1 0.29 2.83 30.42
C MET A 1 0.02 3.92 29.38
N LYS A 2 1.04 4.73 29.04
CA LYS A 2 0.88 5.89 28.14
C LYS A 2 0.83 5.42 26.69
N ALA A 3 -0.18 5.89 25.95
CA ALA A 3 -0.26 5.82 24.49
C ALA A 3 0.94 6.59 23.91
N ARG A 4 2.04 5.87 23.67
CA ARG A 4 3.23 6.39 23.01
C ARG A 4 3.08 6.08 21.52
N ASP A 5 2.88 7.16 20.78
CA ASP A 5 3.25 7.32 19.38
C ASP A 5 2.32 6.67 18.33
N LEU A 6 1.10 7.21 18.30
CA LEU A 6 0.25 7.25 17.09
C LEU A 6 0.79 8.23 16.01
N THR A 7 2.04 8.71 16.14
CA THR A 7 2.54 9.91 15.44
C THR A 7 3.78 9.71 14.57
N ASP A 8 4.10 8.46 14.21
CA ASP A 8 5.10 8.17 13.17
C ASP A 8 4.45 7.40 12.01
N ALA A 9 3.37 7.99 11.48
CA ALA A 9 2.88 7.59 10.17
C ALA A 9 3.97 7.99 9.17
N PRO A 10 4.62 7.02 8.49
CA PRO A 10 5.69 7.33 7.56
C PRO A 10 5.18 8.34 6.54
N ARG A 11 5.95 9.39 6.25
CA ARG A 11 5.59 10.39 5.23
C ARG A 11 5.54 9.70 3.87
N LEU A 12 4.33 9.29 3.47
CA LEU A 12 4.10 8.64 2.19
C LEU A 12 4.01 9.68 1.08
N SER A 13 4.65 9.38 -0.06
CA SER A 13 4.34 10.08 -1.31
C SER A 13 2.91 9.76 -1.76
N ALA A 14 2.33 10.61 -2.62
CA ALA A 14 1.00 10.36 -3.17
C ALA A 14 0.90 9.00 -3.87
N ALA A 15 1.96 8.57 -4.56
CA ALA A 15 2.04 7.27 -5.21
C ALA A 15 2.06 6.10 -4.20
N GLN A 16 2.82 6.23 -3.12
CA GLN A 16 2.88 5.23 -2.04
C GLN A 16 1.52 5.12 -1.32
N ALA A 17 0.93 6.25 -0.93
CA ALA A 17 -0.38 6.28 -0.29
C ALA A 17 -1.46 5.65 -1.18
N ARG A 18 -1.42 5.92 -2.49
CA ARG A 18 -2.32 5.29 -3.46
C ARG A 18 -2.10 3.78 -3.54
N LEU A 19 -0.86 3.31 -3.63
CA LEU A 19 -0.56 1.87 -3.68
C LEU A 19 -1.01 1.15 -2.41
N VAL A 20 -0.82 1.75 -1.23
CA VAL A 20 -1.31 1.21 0.06
C VAL A 20 -2.85 1.12 0.06
N ARG A 21 -3.56 2.15 -0.40
CA ARG A 21 -5.03 2.12 -0.53
C ARG A 21 -5.49 1.03 -1.49
N ASP A 22 -4.85 0.92 -2.65
CA ASP A 22 -5.20 -0.10 -3.66
C ASP A 22 -4.96 -1.51 -3.11
N LEU A 23 -3.82 -1.77 -2.45
CA LEU A 23 -3.53 -3.05 -1.80
C LEU A 23 -4.52 -3.36 -0.67
N HIS A 24 -4.91 -2.36 0.13
CA HIS A 24 -5.90 -2.57 1.19
C HIS A 24 -7.28 -2.96 0.65
N ARG A 25 -7.69 -2.36 -0.48
CA ARG A 25 -8.99 -2.63 -1.10
C ARG A 25 -9.02 -3.90 -1.94
N LYS A 26 -7.94 -4.19 -2.68
CA LYS A 26 -7.87 -5.26 -3.67
C LYS A 26 -7.08 -6.49 -3.21
N GLY A 27 -6.39 -6.39 -2.07
CA GLY A 27 -5.62 -7.46 -1.46
C GLY A 27 -4.19 -7.58 -2.00
N VAL A 28 -4.04 -7.88 -3.29
CA VAL A 28 -2.75 -8.26 -3.88
C VAL A 28 -2.46 -7.54 -5.19
N ALA A 29 -1.19 -7.16 -5.40
CA ALA A 29 -0.69 -6.74 -6.71
C ALA A 29 0.32 -7.78 -7.23
N PHE A 30 0.30 -8.07 -8.51
CA PHE A 30 1.20 -9.01 -9.17
C PHE A 30 2.35 -8.26 -9.83
N LYS A 31 3.57 -8.80 -9.72
CA LYS A 31 4.76 -8.26 -10.36
C LYS A 31 4.70 -8.57 -11.85
N GLY A 32 4.83 -7.54 -12.69
CA GLY A 32 4.97 -7.66 -14.14
C GLY A 32 6.20 -6.91 -14.65
N ALA A 33 6.45 -7.01 -15.96
CA ALA A 33 7.61 -6.39 -16.60
C ALA A 33 7.72 -4.87 -16.38
N TYR A 34 6.59 -4.18 -16.20
CA TYR A 34 6.51 -2.72 -16.10
C TYR A 34 6.08 -2.21 -14.73
N GLY A 35 5.92 -3.09 -13.73
CA GLY A 35 5.43 -2.68 -12.41
C GLY A 35 4.54 -3.68 -11.71
N TRP A 36 3.95 -3.21 -10.62
CA TRP A 36 2.93 -3.88 -9.83
C TRP A 36 1.55 -3.65 -10.43
N ARG A 37 0.81 -4.72 -10.68
CA ARG A 37 -0.51 -4.67 -11.33
C ARG A 37 -1.56 -5.40 -10.52
N PHE A 38 -2.74 -4.81 -10.41
CA PHE A 38 -3.90 -5.46 -9.82
C PHE A 38 -4.71 -6.20 -10.89
N LYS A 39 -5.40 -7.27 -10.50
CA LYS A 39 -6.33 -7.98 -11.39
C LYS A 39 -7.40 -7.01 -11.89
N GLY A 40 -7.53 -6.88 -13.21
CA GLY A 40 -8.49 -5.99 -13.86
C GLY A 40 -8.02 -4.55 -14.07
N ASP A 41 -6.87 -4.13 -13.52
CA ASP A 41 -6.35 -2.79 -13.78
C ASP A 41 -5.69 -2.71 -15.16
N LEU A 42 -5.86 -1.59 -15.86
CA LEU A 42 -5.18 -1.31 -17.13
C LEU A 42 -3.76 -0.75 -16.95
N GLY A 43 -3.44 -0.21 -15.77
CA GLY A 43 -2.17 0.46 -15.49
C GLY A 43 -1.31 -0.26 -14.46
N ASN A 44 0.00 -0.11 -14.61
CA ASN A 44 0.99 -0.59 -13.65
C ASN A 44 1.33 0.50 -12.64
N ARG A 45 1.79 0.09 -11.45
CA ARG A 45 2.35 0.95 -10.40
C ARG A 45 3.84 0.70 -10.42
N ALA A 46 4.65 1.76 -10.40
CA ALA A 46 6.08 1.63 -10.57
C ALA A 46 6.69 0.68 -9.52
N LEU A 47 7.65 -0.15 -9.94
CA LEU A 47 8.32 -1.11 -9.04
C LEU A 47 8.94 -0.41 -7.83
N ALA A 48 9.57 0.74 -8.06
CA ALA A 48 10.18 1.58 -7.02
C ALA A 48 9.19 1.96 -5.90
N VAL A 49 7.91 2.17 -6.22
CA VAL A 49 6.90 2.50 -5.21
C VAL A 49 6.62 1.29 -4.32
N GLY A 50 6.54 0.09 -4.89
CA GLY A 50 6.38 -1.14 -4.10
C GLY A 50 7.61 -1.46 -3.26
N ASN A 51 8.82 -1.29 -3.82
CA ASN A 51 10.07 -1.48 -3.10
C ASN A 51 10.18 -0.53 -1.90
N ALA A 52 9.83 0.75 -2.08
CA ALA A 52 9.84 1.71 -0.98
C ALA A 52 8.83 1.33 0.14
N LEU A 53 7.70 0.70 -0.19
CA LEU A 53 6.78 0.18 0.82
C LEU A 53 7.34 -1.06 1.55
N ILE A 54 8.11 -1.88 0.86
CA ILE A 54 8.81 -3.03 1.47
C ILE A 54 9.90 -2.53 2.43
N GLU A 55 10.73 -1.59 2.00
CA GLU A 55 11.77 -0.95 2.82
C GLU A 55 11.17 -0.26 4.06
N ALA A 56 9.99 0.36 3.93
CA ALA A 56 9.26 0.96 5.04
C ALA A 56 8.56 -0.07 5.96
N GLY A 57 8.63 -1.37 5.68
CA GLY A 57 7.96 -2.42 6.45
C GLY A 57 6.43 -2.42 6.34
N LEU A 58 5.87 -1.77 5.31
CA LEU A 58 4.44 -1.66 5.06
C LEU A 58 3.92 -2.74 4.11
N ALA A 59 4.79 -3.28 3.27
CA ALA A 59 4.48 -4.35 2.35
C ALA A 59 5.57 -5.44 2.37
N PHE A 60 5.28 -6.58 1.77
CA PHE A 60 6.26 -7.63 1.49
C PHE A 60 6.00 -8.23 0.11
N GLU A 61 7.08 -8.65 -0.55
CA GLU A 61 7.01 -9.45 -1.77
C GLU A 61 6.97 -10.93 -1.38
N GLN A 62 5.90 -11.61 -1.80
CA GLN A 62 5.79 -13.06 -1.74
C GLN A 62 6.25 -13.65 -3.07
N SER A 63 7.30 -14.47 -3.03
CA SER A 63 7.84 -15.17 -4.19
C SER A 63 6.78 -16.05 -4.87
N GLY A 64 6.83 -16.09 -6.21
CA GLY A 64 5.89 -16.85 -7.05
C GLY A 64 6.04 -16.49 -8.53
N ALA A 65 5.27 -17.16 -9.40
CA ALA A 65 5.22 -16.87 -10.84
C ALA A 65 3.78 -16.50 -11.25
N PRO A 66 3.39 -15.21 -11.18
CA PRO A 66 4.19 -14.03 -10.82
C PRO A 66 4.30 -13.78 -9.31
N ALA A 67 5.33 -13.04 -8.90
CA ALA A 67 5.50 -12.60 -7.51
C ALA A 67 4.36 -11.65 -7.09
N MET A 68 4.00 -11.65 -5.81
CA MET A 68 2.88 -10.88 -5.28
C MET A 68 3.35 -9.86 -4.24
N LEU A 69 2.87 -8.63 -4.34
CA LEU A 69 3.00 -7.61 -3.31
C LEU A 69 1.76 -7.65 -2.40
N LYS A 70 1.99 -7.74 -1.09
CA LYS A 70 0.95 -7.76 -0.06
C LYS A 70 1.29 -6.79 1.06
N LEU A 71 0.28 -6.30 1.78
CA LEU A 71 0.51 -5.46 2.96
C LEU A 71 0.91 -6.32 4.16
N THR A 72 1.80 -5.77 4.98
CA THR A 72 2.03 -6.26 6.35
C THR A 72 0.84 -5.87 7.24
N PRO A 73 0.72 -6.42 8.47
CA PRO A 73 -0.30 -5.95 9.41
C PRO A 73 -0.24 -4.43 9.64
N ARG A 74 0.97 -3.85 9.73
CA ARG A 74 1.17 -2.39 9.83
C ARG A 74 0.65 -1.66 8.59
N GLY A 75 0.94 -2.18 7.40
CA GLY A 75 0.41 -1.65 6.14
C GLY A 75 -1.11 -1.69 6.05
N CYS A 76 -1.74 -2.76 6.55
CA CYS A 76 -3.20 -2.89 6.60
C CYS A 76 -3.87 -1.83 7.48
N VAL A 77 -3.32 -1.57 8.67
CA VAL A 77 -3.81 -0.51 9.57
C VAL A 77 -3.69 0.86 8.90
N LEU A 78 -2.54 1.14 8.27
CA LEU A 78 -2.33 2.39 7.54
C LEU A 78 -3.31 2.53 6.37
N GLY A 79 -3.52 1.47 5.59
CA GLY A 79 -4.48 1.45 4.49
C GLY A 79 -5.92 1.71 4.93
N ALA A 80 -6.32 1.18 6.08
CA ALA A 80 -7.64 1.44 6.67
C ALA A 80 -7.81 2.91 7.06
N ASN A 81 -6.79 3.51 7.70
CA ASN A 81 -6.81 4.93 8.07
C ASN A 81 -6.89 5.83 6.83
N LEU A 82 -6.03 5.58 5.83
CA LEU A 82 -6.03 6.30 4.55
C LEU A 82 -7.37 6.22 3.83
N CYS A 83 -8.07 5.09 3.89
CA CYS A 83 -9.38 4.95 3.26
C CYS A 83 -10.50 5.68 4.03
N ARG A 84 -10.38 5.81 5.35
CA ARG A 84 -11.34 6.56 6.19
C ARG A 84 -11.16 8.07 6.04
N GLU A 85 -9.93 8.56 5.98
CA GLU A 85 -9.61 9.98 5.74
C GLU A 85 -10.22 10.46 4.42
N THR A 86 -10.00 9.74 3.32
CA THR A 86 -10.58 10.10 2.02
C THR A 86 -12.11 10.14 2.02
N ARG A 87 -12.78 9.33 2.84
CA ARG A 87 -14.26 9.38 2.97
C ARG A 87 -14.75 10.59 3.76
N ARG A 88 -13.94 11.13 4.68
CA ARG A 88 -14.27 12.35 5.42
C ARG A 88 -14.09 13.58 4.53
N GLU A 89 -13.01 13.63 3.77
CA GLU A 89 -12.76 14.72 2.81
C GLU A 89 -13.84 14.83 1.73
N ALA A 90 -14.37 13.69 1.23
CA ALA A 90 -15.42 13.70 0.21
C ALA A 90 -16.81 14.14 0.72
N ARG A 91 -16.98 14.42 2.03
CA ARG A 91 -18.25 14.81 2.65
C ARG A 91 -18.24 16.23 3.23
N SER A 92 -17.11 16.92 3.15
CA SER A 92 -16.93 18.32 3.56
C SER A 92 -16.92 19.22 2.34
#